data_AF-A0A9C8KXD1-F1
#
_entry.id   AF-A0A9C8KXD1-F1
#
_cell.length_a   1.000
_cell.length_b   1.000
_cell.length_c   1.000
_cell.angle_alpha   90.00
_cell.angle_beta   90.00
_cell.angle_gamma   90.00
#
_symmetry.space_group_name_H-M   'P 1'
#
loop_
_entity.id
_entity.type
_entity.pdbx_description
1 polymer ?
#
loop_
_entity_poly.entity_id
_entity_poly.type
_entity_poly.pdbx_seq_one_letter_code
_entity_poly.pdbx_strand_id
1 'polypeptide(L)' 'MFKFIVGILFGVVAVIFVMQNVQVIEVTFLAWSISMSRSILFILMLLIGFFLGWLVTSLKVRRRRK' A
#
# COMPACT_ATOMS: atom_id res chain seq x y z
N MET A 1 -10.57 -25.79 10.70
CA MET A 1 -9.45 -25.41 11.58
C MET A 1 -8.15 -25.15 10.82
N PHE A 2 -7.68 -26.04 9.95
CA PHE A 2 -6.43 -25.86 9.18
C PHE A 2 -6.31 -24.51 8.45
N LYS A 3 -7.36 -24.09 7.71
CA LYS A 3 -7.42 -22.78 7.03
C LYS A 3 -7.25 -21.58 7.99
N PHE A 4 -7.71 -21.71 9.23
CA PHE A 4 -7.64 -20.65 10.24
C PHE A 4 -6.22 -20.56 10.83
N ILE A 5 -5.61 -21.71 11.12
CA ILE A 5 -4.22 -21.81 11.59
C ILE A 5 -3.25 -21.26 10.54
N VAL A 6 -3.48 -21.62 9.27
CA VAL A 6 -2.70 -21.10 8.14
C VAL A 6 -2.86 -19.58 8.02
N GLY A 7 -4.08 -19.05 8.16
CA GLY A 7 -4.34 -17.62 8.15
C GLY A 7 -3.60 -16.87 9.28
N ILE A 8 -3.63 -17.40 10.50
CA ILE A 8 -2.89 -16.82 11.64
C ILE A 8 -1.39 -16.85 11.37
N LEU A 9 -0.86 -17.97 10.89
CA LEU A 9 0.57 -18.12 10.58
C LEU A 9 1.02 -17.08 9.54
N PHE A 10 0.26 -16.92 8.45
CA PHE A 10 0.54 -15.88 7.45
C PHE A 10 0.45 -14.47 8.01
N GLY A 11 -0.53 -14.21 8.90
CA GLY A 11 -0.65 -12.92 9.57
C GLY A 11 0.57 -12.59 10.43
N VAL A 12 1.04 -13.55 11.23
CA VAL A 12 2.25 -13.39 12.06
C VAL A 12 3.49 -13.16 11.19
N VAL A 13 3.66 -13.94 10.12
CA VAL A 13 4.78 -13.77 9.17
C VAL A 13 4.73 -12.39 8.51
N ALA A 14 3.55 -11.91 8.11
CA ALA A 14 3.39 -10.58 7.53
C ALA A 14 3.78 -9.46 8.51
N VAL A 15 3.38 -9.58 9.80
CA VAL A 15 3.77 -8.61 10.83
C VAL A 15 5.27 -8.62 11.07
N ILE A 16 5.90 -9.79 11.17
CA ILE A 16 7.35 -9.93 11.32
C ILE A 16 8.07 -9.35 10.10
N PHE A 17 7.60 -9.65 8.89
CA PHE A 17 8.15 -9.10 7.65
C PHE A 17 8.11 -7.58 7.66
N VAL A 18 6.98 -6.98 8.05
CA VAL A 18 6.87 -5.52 8.18
C VAL A 18 7.84 -4.99 9.22
N MET A 19 7.88 -5.57 10.43
CA MET A 19 8.76 -5.15 11.51
C MET A 19 10.25 -5.24 11.16
N GLN A 20 10.68 -6.31 10.50
CA GLN A 20 12.07 -6.46 10.05
C GLN A 20 12.43 -5.51 8.90
N ASN A 21 11.44 -5.13 8.09
CA ASN A 21 11.63 -4.19 6.98
C ASN A 21 11.25 -2.76 7.37
N VAL A 22 11.17 -2.43 8.67
CA VAL A 22 11.14 -1.04 9.16
C VAL A 22 12.52 -0.41 9.02
N GLN A 23 13.01 -0.37 7.79
CA GLN A 23 14.12 0.50 7.43
C GLN A 23 13.52 1.87 7.14
N VAL A 24 13.87 2.85 7.98
CA VAL A 24 13.57 4.25 7.69
C VAL A 24 14.42 4.65 6.49
N ILE A 25 13.74 5.11 5.45
CA ILE A 25 14.37 5.66 4.26
C ILE A 25 14.01 7.14 4.16
N GLU A 26 14.95 7.93 3.68
CA GLU A 26 14.68 9.30 3.28
C GLU A 26 14.23 9.30 1.82
N VAL A 27 13.09 9.92 1.57
CA VAL A 27 12.50 10.03 0.25
C VAL A 27 12.56 11.50 -0.14
N THR A 28 13.40 11.82 -1.12
CA THR A 28 13.53 13.16 -1.68
C THR A 28 12.68 13.26 -2.95
N PHE A 29 11.70 14.17 -2.95
CA PHE A 29 10.86 14.47 -4.10
C PHE A 29 10.90 15.96 -4.41
N LEU A 30 11.42 16.32 -5.59
CA LEU A 30 11.68 17.70 -6.01
C LEU A 30 12.52 18.45 -4.96
N ALA A 31 11.91 19.34 -4.17
CA ALA A 31 12.55 20.11 -3.10
C ALA A 31 12.20 19.64 -1.68
N TRP A 32 11.45 18.54 -1.55
CA TRP A 32 10.93 18.04 -0.27
C TRP A 32 11.65 16.76 0.10
N SER A 33 12.04 16.62 1.37
CA SER A 33 12.51 15.35 1.93
C SER A 33 11.60 14.90 3.05
N ILE A 34 11.27 13.61 3.04
CA ILE A 34 10.42 12.99 4.06
C ILE A 34 11.09 11.70 4.50
N SER A 35 11.29 11.55 5.81
CA SER A 35 11.79 10.32 6.41
C SER A 35 10.61 9.45 6.86
N MET A 36 10.55 8.22 6.35
CA MET A 36 9.47 7.29 6.66
C MET A 36 9.94 5.84 6.51
N SER A 37 9.22 4.87 7.08
CA SER A 37 9.56 3.48 6.85
C SER A 37 9.25 3.07 5.40
N ARG A 38 10.11 2.23 4.82
CA ARG A 38 9.95 1.73 3.45
C ARG A 38 8.60 1.02 3.25
N SER A 39 8.11 0.31 4.27
CA SER A 39 6.81 -0.35 4.25
C SER A 39 5.64 0.64 4.13
N ILE A 40 5.67 1.77 4.85
CA ILE A 40 4.63 2.80 4.74
C ILE A 40 4.64 3.40 3.32
N LEU A 41 5.82 3.58 2.72
CA LEU A 41 5.95 4.11 1.35
C LEU A 41 5.25 3.20 0.35
N PHE A 42 5.50 1.89 0.41
CA PHE A 42 4.85 0.93 -0.49
C PHE A 42 3.33 0.88 -0.30
N ILE A 43 2.85 0.95 0.94
CA ILE A 43 1.41 0.98 1.23
C ILE A 43 0.76 2.25 0.66
N LEU A 44 1.35 3.42 0.90
CA LEU A 44 0.83 4.69 0.37
C LEU A 44 0.82 4.70 -1.15
N MET A 45 1.88 4.21 -1.79
CA MET A 45 1.98 4.14 -3.25
C MET A 45 0.90 3.24 -3.85
N LEU A 46 0.62 2.10 -3.23
CA LEU A 46 -0.49 1.21 -3.62
C LEU A 46 -1.85 1.88 -3.45
N LEU A 47 -2.10 2.52 -2.31
CA LEU A 47 -3.36 3.22 -2.05
C LEU A 47 -3.59 4.34 -3.07
N ILE A 48 -2.60 5.18 -3.31
CA ILE A 48 -2.68 6.28 -4.29
C ILE A 48 -2.99 5.71 -5.68
N GLY A 49 -2.27 4.68 -6.12
CA GLY A 49 -2.53 4.03 -7.41
C GLY A 49 -3.94 3.45 -7.52
N PHE A 50 -4.41 2.76 -6.47
CA PHE A 50 -5.76 2.20 -6.41
C PHE A 50 -6.84 3.29 -6.50
N PHE A 51 -6.71 4.35 -5.70
CA PHE A 51 -7.67 5.46 -5.71
C PHE A 51 -7.68 6.20 -7.05
N LEU A 52 -6.50 6.49 -7.63
CA LEU A 52 -6.41 7.12 -8.95
C LEU A 52 -7.05 6.24 -10.04
N GLY A 53 -6.77 4.93 -10.04
CA GLY A 53 -7.35 3.97 -10.96
C GLY A 53 -8.89 3.89 -10.84
N TRP A 54 -9.39 3.85 -9.61
CA TRP A 54 -10.83 3.91 -9.33
C TRP A 54 -11.42 5.21 -9.89
N LEU A 55 -10.81 6.35 -9.61
CA LEU A 55 -11.31 7.67 -9.98
C LEU A 55 -11.34 7.85 -11.51
N VAL A 56 -10.31 7.40 -12.23
CA VAL A 56 -10.31 7.37 -13.70
C VAL A 56 -11.43 6.48 -14.25
N THR A 57 -11.64 5.32 -13.62
CA THR A 57 -12.68 4.36 -14.04
C THR A 57 -14.08 4.91 -13.79
N SER A 58 -14.33 5.52 -12.63
CA SER A 58 -15.62 6.12 -12.30
C SER A 58 -15.98 7.29 -13.23
N LEU A 59 -14.99 8.12 -13.60
CA LEU A 59 -15.17 9.18 -14.59
C LEU A 59 -15.47 8.63 -15.99
N LYS A 60 -14.80 7.55 -16.43
CA LYS A 60 -15.09 6.89 -17.72
C LYS A 60 -16.49 6.26 -17.74
N VAL A 61 -16.93 5.61 -16.65
CA VAL A 61 -18.28 5.03 -16.54
C VAL A 61 -19.34 6.12 -16.60
N ARG A 62 -19.10 7.29 -15.97
CA ARG A 62 -20.02 8.44 -16.03
C ARG A 62 -20.18 9.01 -17.45
N ARG A 63 -19.14 8.95 -18.29
CA ARG A 63 -19.21 9.38 -19.71
C ARG A 63 -19.96 8.42 -20.62
N ARG A 64 -20.06 7.12 -20.30
CA ARG A 64 -20.80 6.13 -21.13
C ARG A 64 -22.31 6.08 -20.84
N ARG A 65 -22.77 6.72 -19.77
CA ARG A 65 -24.21 6.80 -19.39
C ARG A 65 -24.89 8.12 -19.79
N LYS A 66 -24.15 9.09 -20.32
CA LYS A 66 -24.68 10.27 -21.03
C LYS A 66 -24.60 10.01 -22.52
#